data_AF-A0A5N5W5H0-F1
#
_entry.id   AF-A0A5N5W5H0-F1
#
_cell.length_a   1.000
_cell.length_b   1.000
_cell.length_c   1.000
_cell.angle_alpha   90.00
_cell.angle_beta   90.00
_cell.angle_gamma   90.00
#
_symmetry.space_group_name_H-M   'P 1'
#
loop_
_entity.id
_entity.type
_entity.pdbx_description
1 polymer ?
#
loop_
_entity_poly.entity_id
_entity_poly.type
_entity_poly.pdbx_seq_one_letter_code
_entity_poly.pdbx_strand_id
1 'polypeptide(L)'
;MEQSKAAYRPGAWLTDTRRGKVGQVMEHQGPWVWLRPPGGGREWEAEPGRVRPATLEERERAGVPGGSSVGARYGTGSRRGDA
;
A
#
# COMPACT_ATOMS: atom_id res chain seq x y z
N MET A 1 16.62 8.19 15.58
CA MET A 1 16.37 7.00 14.75
C MET A 1 15.38 7.40 13.68
N GLU A 2 15.91 8.04 12.64
CA GLU A 2 15.18 8.30 11.41
C GLU A 2 15.05 6.93 10.75
N GLN A 3 13.85 6.36 10.77
CA GLN A 3 13.55 5.22 9.92
C GLN A 3 13.63 5.75 8.50
N SER A 4 14.84 5.75 7.94
CA SER A 4 15.12 5.98 6.54
C SER A 4 14.23 5.02 5.79
N LYS A 5 13.14 5.60 5.31
CA LYS A 5 12.00 5.04 4.60
C LYS A 5 12.51 4.31 3.35
N ALA A 6 13.08 3.15 3.59
CA ALA A 6 13.61 2.26 2.59
C ALA A 6 12.42 1.61 1.91
N ALA A 7 12.31 1.82 0.61
CA ALA A 7 11.51 1.07 -0.35
C ALA A 7 10.88 -0.20 0.24
N TYR A 8 9.65 -0.08 0.74
CA TYR A 8 8.92 -1.21 1.31
C TYR A 8 8.77 -2.31 0.25
N ARG A 9 9.21 -3.54 0.51
CA ARG A 9 9.16 -4.55 -0.56
C ARG A 9 7.75 -4.70 -1.14
N PRO A 10 7.60 -4.78 -2.48
CA PRO A 10 6.35 -5.19 -3.10
C PRO A 10 5.85 -6.49 -2.46
N GLY A 11 4.56 -6.54 -2.15
CA GLY A 11 3.91 -7.61 -1.38
C GLY A 11 3.80 -7.33 0.13
N ALA A 12 4.50 -6.34 0.67
CA ALA A 12 4.37 -5.95 2.08
C ALA A 12 3.02 -5.26 2.34
N TRP A 13 2.46 -5.41 3.54
CA TRP A 13 1.25 -4.70 3.93
C TRP A 13 1.60 -3.48 4.75
N LEU A 14 1.07 -2.32 4.36
CA LEU A 14 1.24 -1.05 5.04
C LEU A 14 -0.10 -0.47 5.45
N THR A 15 -0.09 0.19 6.60
CA THR A 15 -1.21 0.98 7.09
C THR A 15 -0.96 2.44 6.70
N ASP A 16 -1.84 2.98 5.89
CA ASP A 16 -1.92 4.40 5.56
C ASP A 16 -2.60 5.14 6.73
N THR A 17 -1.83 5.94 7.47
CA THR A 17 -2.33 6.69 8.63
C THR A 17 -3.14 7.93 8.22
N ARG A 18 -3.00 8.40 6.97
CA ARG A 18 -3.79 9.51 6.44
C ARG A 18 -5.22 9.07 6.16
N ARG A 19 -5.40 7.86 5.64
CA ARG A 19 -6.71 7.29 5.28
C ARG A 19 -7.27 6.32 6.32
N GLY A 20 -6.43 5.85 7.25
CA GLY A 20 -6.78 4.81 8.22
C GLY A 20 -7.06 3.46 7.56
N LYS A 21 -6.37 3.16 6.45
CA LYS A 21 -6.62 1.97 5.61
C LYS A 21 -5.35 1.15 5.44
N VAL A 22 -5.51 -0.17 5.39
CA VAL A 22 -4.41 -1.10 5.13
C VAL A 22 -4.40 -1.46 3.64
N GLY A 23 -3.22 -1.46 3.03
CA GLY A 23 -3.02 -1.86 1.65
C GLY A 23 -1.70 -2.58 1.43
N GLN A 24 -1.66 -3.41 0.39
CA GLN A 24 -0.46 -4.11 -0.02
C GLN A 24 0.37 -3.22 -0.94
N VAL A 25 1.68 -3.14 -0.68
CA VAL A 25 2.65 -2.49 -1.56
C VAL A 25 2.70 -3.23 -2.87
N MET A 26 2.34 -2.50 -3.90
CA MET A 26 2.31 -3.00 -5.26
C MET A 26 3.59 -2.59 -5.98
N GLU A 27 3.96 -1.31 -5.90
CA GLU A 27 5.15 -0.74 -6.51
C GLU A 27 5.52 0.59 -5.83
N HIS A 28 6.74 1.08 -6.08
CA HIS A 28 7.14 2.44 -5.75
C HIS A 28 7.28 3.26 -7.03
N GLN A 29 6.63 4.42 -7.08
CA GLN A 29 6.73 5.36 -8.17
C GLN A 29 7.28 6.68 -7.61
N GLY A 30 8.60 6.87 -7.78
CA GLY A 30 9.32 8.01 -7.21
C GLY A 30 9.22 8.05 -5.68
N PRO A 31 8.85 9.18 -5.05
CA PRO A 31 8.71 9.27 -3.61
C PRO A 31 7.40 8.67 -3.07
N TRP A 32 6.57 8.05 -3.92
CA TRP A 32 5.24 7.53 -3.58
C TRP A 32 5.19 6.00 -3.60
N VAL A 33 4.34 5.42 -2.75
CA VAL A 33 4.06 3.97 -2.72
C VAL A 33 2.67 3.74 -3.30
N TRP A 34 2.54 2.82 -4.24
CA TRP A 34 1.23 2.34 -4.66
C TRP A 34 0.76 1.20 -3.76
N LEU A 35 -0.43 1.39 -3.19
CA LEU A 35 -1.10 0.46 -2.31
C LEU A 35 -2.38 -0.06 -2.95
N ARG A 36 -2.67 -1.33 -2.72
CA ARG A 36 -3.90 -1.99 -3.14
C ARG A 36 -4.69 -2.53 -1.93
N PRO A 37 -6.02 -2.42 -1.90
CA PRO A 37 -6.81 -2.97 -0.79
C PRO A 37 -6.90 -4.51 -0.87
N PRO A 38 -7.02 -5.21 0.26
CA PRO A 38 -7.02 -6.68 0.32
C PRO A 38 -8.17 -7.38 -0.38
N GLY A 39 -9.36 -6.77 -0.41
CA GLY A 39 -10.53 -7.34 -1.08
C GLY A 39 -10.58 -7.08 -2.59
N GLY A 40 -9.52 -6.51 -3.17
CA GLY A 40 -9.62 -5.87 -4.48
C GLY A 40 -10.37 -4.54 -4.41
N GLY A 41 -10.06 -3.63 -5.33
CA GLY A 41 -10.60 -2.27 -5.30
C GLY A 41 -9.61 -1.28 -5.87
N ARG A 42 -9.95 0.01 -5.74
CA ARG A 42 -9.15 1.09 -6.32
C ARG A 42 -7.83 1.23 -5.59
N GLU A 43 -6.75 1.09 -6.34
CA GLU A 43 -5.39 1.33 -5.89
C GLU A 43 -5.21 2.81 -5.56
N TRP A 44 -4.33 3.10 -4.61
CA TRP A 44 -4.04 4.47 -4.22
C TRP A 44 -2.55 4.68 -3.99
N GLU A 45 -2.11 5.91 -4.27
CA GLU A 45 -0.81 6.38 -3.85
C GLU A 45 -0.83 6.79 -2.38
N ALA A 46 0.21 6.38 -1.66
CA ALA A 46 0.39 6.70 -0.26
C ALA A 46 1.78 7.30 -0.06
N GLU A 47 1.85 8.36 0.75
CA GLU A 47 3.12 8.97 1.14
C GLU A 47 3.87 8.00 2.02
N PRO A 48 5.11 7.63 1.71
CA PRO A 48 5.76 6.63 2.51
C PRO A 48 6.11 7.10 3.94
N GLY A 49 5.89 8.39 4.25
CA GLY A 49 6.09 8.99 5.58
C GLY A 49 4.77 9.07 6.37
N ARG A 50 3.65 8.75 5.72
CA ARG A 50 2.32 8.57 6.29
C ARG A 50 1.84 7.12 6.18
N VAL A 51 2.74 6.21 5.84
CA VAL A 51 2.49 4.77 5.88
C VAL A 51 3.48 4.11 6.83
N ARG A 52 3.00 3.07 7.50
CA ARG A 52 3.81 2.23 8.39
C ARG A 52 3.56 0.76 8.07
N PRO A 53 4.48 -0.15 8.44
CA PRO A 53 4.21 -1.58 8.39
C PRO A 53 2.91 -1.93 9.11
N ALA A 54 1.97 -2.56 8.41
CA ALA A 54 0.74 -3.04 9.03
C ALA A 54 1.05 -4.22 9.94
N THR A 55 0.58 -4.16 11.19
CA THR A 55 0.64 -5.27 12.15
C THR A 55 -0.29 -6.39 11.71
N LEU A 56 -0.10 -7.59 12.28
CA LEU A 56 -0.96 -8.74 11.98
C LEU A 56 -2.43 -8.41 12.29
N GLU A 57 -2.71 -7.80 13.44
CA GLU A 57 -4.06 -7.36 13.83
C GLU A 57 -4.68 -6.36 12.84
N GLU A 58 -3.90 -5.40 12.32
CA GLU A 58 -4.40 -4.44 11.33
C GLU A 58 -4.72 -5.14 10.00
N ARG A 59 -3.93 -6.14 9.61
CA ARG A 59 -4.20 -6.96 8.42
C ARG A 59 -5.47 -7.80 8.58
N GLU A 60 -5.68 -8.39 9.75
CA GLU A 60 -6.89 -9.17 10.04
C GLU A 60 -8.14 -8.28 10.04
N ARG A 61 -8.07 -7.10 10.67
CA ARG A 61 -9.16 -6.11 10.64
C ARG A 61 -9.48 -5.62 9.22
N ALA A 62 -8.47 -5.57 8.35
CA ALA A 62 -8.64 -5.21 6.95
C ALA A 62 -9.16 -6.36 6.07
N GLY A 63 -9.32 -7.57 6.62
CA GLY A 63 -9.77 -8.73 5.86
C GLY A 63 -8.72 -9.26 4.91
N VAL A 64 -7.43 -9.14 5.25
CA VAL A 64 -6.31 -9.73 4.51
C VAL A 64 -6.22 -11.22 4.86
N PRO A 65 -6.61 -12.16 3.97
CA PRO A 65 -6.29 -13.57 4.19
C PRO A 65 -4.76 -13.76 4.10
N GLY A 66 -4.21 -14.75 4.82
CA GLY A 66 -2.78 -15.06 4.89
C GLY A 66 -2.10 -15.52 3.59
N GLY A 67 -2.59 -15.10 2.41
CA GLY A 67 -2.05 -15.44 1.10
C GLY A 67 -1.54 -14.21 0.36
N SER A 68 -0.26 -14.21 0.01
CA SER A 68 0.34 -13.22 -0.91
C SER A 68 -0.26 -13.36 -2.31
N SER A 69 -1.21 -12.51 -2.68
CA SER A 69 -1.64 -12.40 -4.07
C SER A 69 -0.63 -11.57 -4.87
N VAL A 70 0.34 -12.23 -5.48
CA VAL A 70 1.21 -11.62 -6.48
C VAL A 70 0.40 -11.38 -7.76
N GLY A 71 0.45 -10.17 -8.30
CA GLY A 71 0.05 -9.91 -9.68
C GLY A 71 -1.07 -8.90 -9.83
N ALA A 72 -0.68 -7.65 -10.05
CA ALA A 72 -1.29 -6.90 -11.14
C ALA A 72 -0.24 -6.01 -11.77
N ARG A 73 -0.29 -5.97 -13.08
CA ARG A 73 0.63 -5.24 -13.94
C ARG A 73 0.00 -3.86 -14.07
N TYR A 74 0.55 -2.84 -13.43
CA TYR A 74 0.06 -1.47 -13.63
C TYR A 74 0.54 -1.01 -15.00
N GLY A 75 -0.39 -0.98 -15.95
CA GLY A 75 -0.20 -0.23 -17.19
C GLY A 75 -0.05 1.24 -16.83
N THR A 76 1.03 1.84 -17.27
CA THR A 76 1.31 3.27 -17.16
C THR A 76 0.15 4.06 -17.77
N GLY A 77 -0.70 4.61 -16.90
CA GLY A 77 -1.89 5.36 -17.31
C GLY A 77 -2.16 6.47 -16.32
N SER A 78 -1.26 7.44 -16.23
CA SER A 78 -1.49 8.70 -15.51
C SER A 78 -2.79 9.36 -16.00
N ARG A 79 -3.87 9.21 -15.24
CA ARG A 79 -5.00 10.15 -15.24
C ARG A 79 -5.46 10.43 -13.82
N ARG A 80 -5.03 11.60 -13.36
CA ARG A 80 -5.80 12.64 -12.66
C ARG A 80 -7.18 12.21 -12.13
N GLY A 81 -7.37 12.46 -10.84
CA GLY A 81 -8.66 12.88 -10.29
C GLY A 81 -9.00 12.20 -8.99
N ASP A 82 -8.71 12.85 -7.86
CA ASP A 82 -9.64 12.93 -6.74
C ASP A 82 -9.49 14.29 -6.08
N ALA A 83 -10.65 14.91 -5.90
CA ALA A 83 -10.92 16.08 -5.10
C ALA A 83 -10.75 15.79 -3.59
#